data_AF-A0A7R9MUS3-F1
#
_entry.id   AF-A0A7R9MUS3-F1
#
_cell.length_a   1.000
_cell.length_b   1.000
_cell.length_c   1.000
_cell.angle_alpha   90.00
_cell.angle_beta   90.00
_cell.angle_gamma   90.00
#
_symmetry.space_group_name_H-M   'P 1'
#
loop_
_entity.id
_entity.type
_entity.pdbx_description
1 polymer ?
#
loop_
_entity_poly.entity_id
_entity_poly.type
_entity_poly.pdbx_seq_one_letter_code
_entity_poly.pdbx_strand_id
1 'polypeptide(L)'
;MNDSLRTNVFVRYSPETIACACIYLSARVLKVPLPKNPNWFEVFNVSEDQLKDICISILKLYVRPKPNQQKLESIVENLRKTYENARLKAKEVNVLDNGTPTSNGMEVSPASRTNSPLTKPKVDNSSPK
;
A
#
# COMPACT_ATOMS: atom_id res chain seq x y z
N MET A 1 -3.88 16.32 -7.61
CA MET A 1 -4.53 15.30 -6.74
C MET A 1 -3.75 13.99 -6.73
N ASN A 2 -3.53 13.30 -7.85
CA ASN A 2 -2.93 11.96 -7.88
C ASN A 2 -1.64 11.79 -7.07
N ASP A 3 -0.76 12.79 -7.06
CA ASP A 3 0.47 12.76 -6.27
C ASP A 3 0.23 12.63 -4.76
N SER A 4 -0.87 13.17 -4.25
CA SER A 4 -1.23 13.02 -2.83
C SER A 4 -1.44 11.56 -2.42
N LEU A 5 -1.87 10.68 -3.35
CA LEU A 5 -2.02 9.23 -3.11
C LEU A 5 -0.67 8.52 -2.91
N ARG A 6 0.44 9.16 -3.31
CA ARG A 6 1.81 8.64 -3.13
C ARG A 6 2.43 9.11 -1.81
N THR A 7 1.62 9.69 -0.92
CA THR A 7 2.00 10.20 0.41
C THR A 7 1.03 9.66 1.46
N ASN A 8 1.22 10.06 2.73
CA ASN A 8 0.31 9.70 3.82
C ASN A 8 -0.72 10.79 4.15
N VAL A 9 -0.93 11.79 3.28
CA VAL A 9 -1.81 12.93 3.61
C VAL A 9 -3.29 12.52 3.77
N PHE A 10 -3.75 11.47 3.08
CA PHE A 10 -5.11 10.93 3.22
C PHE A 10 -5.41 10.30 4.58
N VAL A 11 -4.38 10.00 5.39
CA VAL A 11 -4.57 9.52 6.77
C VAL A 11 -4.37 10.63 7.81
N ARG A 12 -4.03 11.86 7.37
CA ARG A 12 -3.73 13.00 8.25
C ARG A 12 -4.71 14.16 8.08
N TYR A 13 -5.34 14.27 6.92
CA TYR A 13 -6.15 15.43 6.54
C TYR A 13 -7.47 15.00 5.90
N SER A 14 -8.47 15.88 5.99
CA SER A 14 -9.75 15.68 5.33
C SER A 14 -9.61 15.78 3.80
N PRO A 15 -10.50 15.14 3.02
CA PRO A 15 -10.47 15.24 1.56
C PRO A 15 -10.61 16.69 1.07
N GLU A 16 -11.39 17.53 1.76
CA GLU A 16 -11.55 18.97 1.45
C GLU A 16 -10.22 19.71 1.61
N THR A 17 -9.48 19.42 2.69
CA THR A 17 -8.16 20.00 2.96
C THR A 17 -7.16 19.62 1.86
N ILE A 18 -7.17 18.35 1.44
CA ILE A 18 -6.29 17.82 0.38
C ILE A 18 -6.63 18.46 -0.97
N ALA A 19 -7.92 18.60 -1.28
CA ALA A 19 -8.38 19.28 -2.48
C ALA A 19 -7.92 20.74 -2.49
N CYS A 20 -8.07 21.45 -1.37
CA CYS A 20 -7.62 22.83 -1.24
C CYS A 20 -6.10 22.95 -1.43
N ALA A 21 -5.31 22.04 -0.86
CA ALA A 21 -3.87 22.03 -1.04
C ALA A 21 -3.46 21.78 -2.49
N CYS A 22 -4.18 20.91 -3.22
CA CYS A 22 -3.93 20.69 -4.64
C CYS A 22 -4.21 21.95 -5.46
N ILE A 23 -5.33 22.65 -5.21
CA ILE A 23 -5.66 23.92 -5.87
C ILE A 23 -4.60 24.98 -5.53
N TYR A 24 -4.23 25.10 -4.25
CA TYR A 24 -3.21 26.04 -3.78
C TYR A 24 -1.86 25.82 -4.48
N LEU A 25 -1.41 24.57 -4.56
CA LEU A 25 -0.17 24.20 -5.23
C LEU A 25 -0.23 24.52 -6.73
N SER A 26 -1.30 24.10 -7.41
CA SER A 26 -1.49 24.34 -8.83
C SER A 26 -1.52 25.83 -9.17
N ALA A 27 -2.21 26.65 -8.37
CA ALA A 27 -2.26 28.09 -8.57
C ALA A 27 -0.87 28.74 -8.44
N ARG A 28 -0.03 28.26 -7.53
CA ARG A 28 1.37 28.73 -7.40
C ARG A 28 2.24 28.33 -8.58
N VAL A 29 2.14 27.08 -9.04
CA VAL A 29 2.87 26.58 -10.22
C VAL A 29 2.47 27.36 -11.48
N LEU A 30 1.17 27.60 -11.66
CA LEU A 30 0.61 28.31 -12.81
C LEU A 30 0.64 29.84 -12.65
N LYS A 31 1.09 30.35 -11.51
CA LYS A 31 1.12 31.79 -11.17
C LYS A 31 -0.24 32.48 -11.28
N VAL A 32 -1.32 31.76 -10.97
CA VAL A 32 -2.69 32.31 -10.94
C VAL A 32 -2.95 32.93 -9.57
N PRO A 33 -3.30 34.23 -9.48
CA PRO A 33 -3.65 34.84 -8.22
C PRO A 33 -5.02 34.35 -7.75
N LEU A 34 -5.11 33.93 -6.49
CA LEU A 34 -6.36 33.58 -5.81
C LEU A 34 -6.70 34.63 -4.75
N PRO A 35 -7.99 34.81 -4.38
CA PRO A 35 -8.41 35.76 -3.35
C PRO A 35 -7.69 35.55 -2.01
N LYS A 36 -7.30 36.66 -1.38
CA LYS A 36 -6.54 36.68 -0.11
C LYS A 36 -7.24 37.39 1.05
N ASN A 37 -8.34 38.11 0.81
CA ASN A 37 -9.08 38.86 1.83
C ASN A 37 -10.60 38.61 1.69
N PRO A 38 -11.18 37.64 2.43
CA PRO A 38 -10.47 36.59 3.19
C PRO A 38 -9.74 35.63 2.26
N ASN A 39 -8.84 34.79 2.78
CA ASN A 39 -8.20 33.78 1.92
C ASN A 39 -9.26 32.83 1.38
N TRP A 40 -9.20 32.52 0.09
CA TRP A 40 -10.21 31.70 -0.59
C TRP A 40 -10.43 30.32 0.06
N PHE A 41 -9.42 29.77 0.73
CA PHE A 41 -9.48 28.46 1.36
C PHE A 41 -10.17 28.48 2.74
N GLU A 42 -10.39 29.66 3.33
CA GLU A 42 -11.03 29.81 4.64
C GLU A 42 -12.50 29.36 4.60
N VAL A 43 -13.17 29.47 3.45
CA VAL A 43 -14.56 29.00 3.26
C VAL A 43 -14.70 27.47 3.40
N PHE A 44 -13.58 26.75 3.34
CA PHE A 44 -13.51 25.31 3.54
C PHE A 44 -12.96 24.94 4.93
N ASN A 45 -12.80 25.92 5.83
CA ASN A 45 -12.22 25.74 7.17
C ASN A 45 -10.78 25.15 7.13
N VAL A 46 -10.02 25.48 6.08
CA VAL A 46 -8.64 25.01 5.91
C VAL A 46 -7.66 26.09 6.38
N SER A 47 -6.61 25.70 7.09
CA SER A 47 -5.52 26.62 7.47
C SER A 47 -4.38 26.63 6.45
N GLU A 48 -3.66 27.75 6.35
CA GLU A 48 -2.50 27.86 5.44
C GLU A 48 -1.39 26.86 5.77
N ASP A 49 -1.21 26.52 7.05
CA ASP A 49 -0.20 25.55 7.49
C ASP A 49 -0.51 24.13 6.99
N GLN A 50 -1.78 23.72 7.01
CA GLN A 50 -2.21 22.44 6.44
C GLN A 50 -1.97 22.41 4.92
N LEU A 51 -2.27 23.50 4.21
CA LEU A 51 -1.98 23.62 2.78
C LEU A 51 -0.49 23.43 2.53
N LYS A 52 0.37 24.15 3.27
CA LYS A 52 1.82 24.09 3.13
C LYS A 52 2.36 22.69 3.41
N ASP A 53 1.93 22.02 4.49
CA ASP A 53 2.44 20.67 4.81
C ASP A 53 2.10 19.65 3.71
N ILE A 54 0.87 19.69 3.19
CA ILE A 54 0.44 18.83 2.08
C ILE A 54 1.22 19.17 0.80
N CYS A 55 1.37 20.45 0.47
CA CYS A 55 2.13 20.91 -0.70
C CYS A 55 3.58 20.45 -0.65
N ILE A 56 4.24 20.60 0.50
CA ILE A 56 5.63 20.16 0.72
C ILE A 56 5.71 18.63 0.58
N SER A 57 4.76 17.90 1.14
CA SER A 57 4.70 16.44 1.03
C SER A 57 4.61 15.96 -0.41
N ILE A 58 3.82 16.66 -1.25
CA ILE A 58 3.72 16.40 -2.69
C ILE A 58 5.02 16.82 -3.40
N LEU A 59 5.54 18.02 -3.15
CA LEU A 59 6.77 18.51 -3.78
C LEU A 59 7.98 17.61 -3.52
N LYS A 60 8.06 17.02 -2.32
CA LYS A 60 9.06 16.01 -1.96
C LYS A 60 9.06 14.81 -2.91
N LEU A 61 7.94 14.49 -3.59
CA LEU A 61 7.89 13.40 -4.57
C LEU A 61 8.70 13.71 -5.83
N TYR A 62 8.76 14.97 -6.26
CA TYR A 62 9.43 15.37 -7.49
C TYR A 62 10.95 15.47 -7.36
N VAL A 63 11.45 15.62 -6.13
CA VAL A 63 12.90 15.61 -5.83
C VAL A 63 13.43 14.22 -5.46
N ARG A 64 12.55 13.20 -5.38
CA ARG A 64 13.00 11.83 -5.09
C ARG A 64 13.80 11.27 -6.27
N PRO A 65 14.98 10.67 -6.03
CA PRO A 65 15.71 10.00 -7.09
C PRO A 65 14.91 8.82 -7.62
N LYS A 66 15.04 8.54 -8.92
CA LYS A 66 14.44 7.35 -9.53
C LYS A 66 15.09 6.11 -8.90
N PRO A 67 14.30 5.13 -8.43
CA PRO A 67 14.86 3.89 -7.91
C PRO A 67 15.66 3.17 -8.99
N ASN A 68 16.82 2.62 -8.64
CA ASN A 68 17.59 1.77 -9.54
C ASN A 68 16.99 0.36 -9.56
N GLN A 69 16.26 0.05 -10.62
CA GLN A 69 15.55 -1.21 -10.78
C GLN A 69 16.50 -2.42 -10.70
N GLN A 70 17.63 -2.38 -11.41
CA GLN A 70 18.59 -3.49 -11.46
C GLN A 70 19.19 -3.80 -10.09
N LYS A 71 19.50 -2.76 -9.32
CA LYS A 71 20.00 -2.91 -7.95
C LYS A 71 18.93 -3.53 -7.03
N LEU A 72 17.67 -3.12 -7.18
CA LEU A 72 16.58 -3.68 -6.38
C LEU A 72 16.33 -5.15 -6.73
N GLU A 73 16.34 -5.49 -8.02
CA GLU A 73 16.19 -6.87 -8.50
C GLU A 73 17.33 -7.78 -8.01
N SER A 74 18.57 -7.31 -8.03
CA SER A 74 19.71 -8.10 -7.54
C SER A 74 19.64 -8.34 -6.03
N ILE A 75 19.18 -7.36 -5.25
CA ILE A 75 18.92 -7.52 -3.81
C ILE A 75 17.85 -8.58 -3.58
N VAL A 76 16.72 -8.50 -4.30
CA VAL A 76 15.61 -9.47 -4.18
C VAL A 76 16.08 -10.88 -4.52
N GLU A 77 16.85 -11.03 -5.60
CA GLU A 77 17.36 -12.32 -6.03
C GLU A 77 18.31 -12.95 -5.01
N ASN A 78 19.22 -12.15 -4.44
CA ASN A 78 20.11 -12.61 -3.38
C ASN A 78 19.36 -13.01 -2.11
N LEU A 79 18.34 -12.25 -1.72
CA LEU A 79 17.50 -12.59 -0.57
C LEU A 79 16.73 -13.90 -0.80
N ARG A 80 16.16 -14.11 -1.99
CA ARG A 80 15.50 -15.37 -2.36
C ARG A 80 16.46 -16.56 -2.31
N LYS A 81 17.65 -16.43 -2.91
CA LYS A 81 18.68 -17.48 -2.86
C LYS A 81 19.09 -17.81 -1.43
N THR A 82 19.31 -16.79 -0.60
CA THR A 82 19.69 -16.98 0.80
C THR A 82 18.60 -17.73 1.56
N TYR A 83 17.33 -17.36 1.34
CA TYR A 83 16.18 -18.02 1.95
C TYR A 83 16.07 -19.50 1.53
N GLU A 84 16.17 -19.80 0.22
CA GLU A 84 16.11 -21.18 -0.27
C GLU A 84 17.30 -22.02 0.22
N ASN A 85 18.51 -21.47 0.25
CA ASN A 85 19.68 -22.16 0.79
C ASN A 85 19.52 -22.45 2.29
N ALA A 86 19.00 -21.52 3.08
CA ALA A 86 18.71 -21.74 4.49
C ALA A 86 17.64 -22.83 4.68
N ARG A 87 16.61 -22.83 3.82
CA ARG A 87 15.55 -23.84 3.83
C ARG A 87 16.07 -25.23 3.49
N LEU A 88 16.94 -25.36 2.48
CA LEU A 88 17.56 -26.62 2.11
C LEU A 88 18.49 -27.13 3.21
N LYS A 89 19.35 -26.28 3.77
CA LYS A 89 20.22 -26.65 4.89
C LYS A 89 19.42 -27.11 6.11
N ALA A 90 18.31 -26.45 6.45
CA ALA A 90 17.45 -26.89 7.54
C ALA A 90 16.82 -28.28 7.26
N LYS A 91 16.45 -28.57 6.01
CA LYS A 91 15.97 -29.90 5.61
C LYS A 91 17.07 -30.96 5.66
N GLU A 92 18.28 -30.64 5.19
CA GLU A 92 19.43 -31.54 5.24
C GLU A 92 19.85 -31.87 6.68
N VAL A 93 19.86 -30.87 7.58
CA VAL A 93 20.15 -31.09 9.01
C VAL A 93 19.09 -32.00 9.66
N ASN A 94 17.80 -31.83 9.32
CA ASN A 94 16.75 -32.76 9.78
C ASN A 94 16.91 -34.19 9.23
N VAL A 95 17.49 -34.37 8.04
CA VAL A 95 17.73 -35.69 7.46
C VAL A 95 18.93 -36.39 8.10
N LEU A 96 19.99 -35.65 8.48
CA LEU A 96 21.17 -36.24 9.13
C LEU A 96 20.96 -36.61 10.61
N ASP A 97 20.07 -35.91 11.34
CA ASP A 97 19.77 -36.21 12.75
C ASP A 97 18.84 -37.43 12.91
N ASN A 98 18.06 -37.76 11.88
CA ASN A 98 17.27 -38.98 11.82
C ASN A 98 17.98 -40.04 10.96
N GLY A 99 18.90 -40.80 11.57
CA GLY A 99 19.41 -42.03 10.98
C GLY A 99 18.27 -42.91 10.47
N THR A 100 18.25 -43.15 9.16
CA THR A 100 17.21 -43.90 8.44
C THR A 100 16.93 -45.25 9.10
N PRO A 101 15.65 -45.67 9.15
CA PRO A 101 15.33 -46.89 8.44
C PRO A 101 14.27 -46.64 7.37
N THR A 102 14.56 -47.20 6.20
CA THR A 102 13.70 -47.25 5.03
C THR A 102 12.41 -47.99 5.37
N SER A 103 11.25 -47.44 5.00
CA SER A 103 10.08 -48.23 4.67
C SER A 103 9.17 -47.47 3.71
N ASN A 104 9.10 -48.01 2.50
CA ASN A 104 8.18 -47.83 1.40
C ASN A 104 6.92 -46.97 1.64
N GLY A 105 6.81 -45.93 0.79
CA GLY A 105 5.63 -45.61 -0.01
C GLY A 105 4.27 -45.58 0.66
N MET A 106 3.77 -44.37 0.92
CA MET A 106 2.45 -43.97 0.41
C MET A 106 2.34 -42.45 0.40
N GLU A 107 2.14 -41.90 -0.79
CA GLU A 107 1.72 -40.51 -0.97
C GLU A 107 0.39 -40.28 -0.24
N VAL A 108 0.35 -39.30 0.66
CA VAL A 108 -0.91 -38.71 1.13
C VAL A 108 -0.78 -37.20 1.07
N SER A 109 -1.13 -36.66 -0.08
CA SER A 109 -1.40 -35.24 -0.29
C SER A 109 -2.55 -34.78 0.62
N PRO A 110 -2.41 -33.72 1.44
CA PRO A 110 -3.58 -33.09 2.02
C PRO A 110 -4.16 -32.15 0.97
N ALA A 111 -5.34 -32.50 0.47
CA ALA A 111 -6.12 -31.72 -0.48
C ALA A 111 -6.32 -30.27 0.01
N SER A 112 -6.21 -29.34 -0.94
CA SER A 112 -6.50 -27.91 -0.79
C SER A 112 -7.89 -27.69 -0.19
N ARG A 113 -7.96 -26.96 0.92
CA ARG A 113 -9.23 -26.46 1.47
C ARG A 113 -9.79 -25.37 0.55
N THR A 114 -10.85 -25.68 -0.20
CA THR A 114 -11.69 -24.68 -0.86
C THR A 114 -12.72 -24.16 0.15
N ASN A 115 -12.34 -23.21 1.00
CA ASN A 115 -13.31 -22.44 1.76
C ASN A 115 -13.78 -21.24 0.93
N SER A 116 -14.78 -21.47 0.07
CA SER A 116 -15.63 -20.39 -0.47
C SER A 116 -16.98 -20.43 0.26
N PRO A 117 -17.41 -19.35 0.93
CA PRO A 117 -18.70 -19.33 1.60
C PRO A 117 -19.84 -19.24 0.58
N LEU A 118 -20.73 -20.22 0.58
CA LEU A 118 -21.99 -20.18 -0.15
C LEU A 118 -23.01 -19.35 0.66
N THR A 119 -23.11 -18.05 0.41
CA THR A 119 -24.21 -17.23 0.93
C THR A 119 -25.47 -17.52 0.12
N LYS A 120 -26.42 -18.26 0.70
CA LYS A 120 -27.80 -18.36 0.21
C LYS A 120 -28.50 -17.01 0.41
N PRO A 121 -29.20 -16.44 -0.60
CA PRO A 121 -30.13 -15.34 -0.36
C PRO A 121 -31.39 -15.91 0.30
N LYS A 122 -31.69 -15.45 1.52
CA LYS A 122 -33.00 -15.61 2.15
C LYS A 122 -33.87 -14.45 1.65
N VAL A 123 -34.73 -14.74 0.68
CA VAL A 123 -35.80 -13.82 0.26
C VAL A 123 -36.88 -13.91 1.33
N ASP A 124 -36.97 -12.89 2.19
CA ASP A 124 -38.12 -12.70 3.08
C ASP A 124 -39.01 -11.64 2.44
N ASN A 125 -40.21 -12.07 2.04
CA ASN A 125 -41.21 -11.25 1.38
C ASN A 125 -42.33 -11.00 2.40
N SER A 126 -42.34 -9.83 3.04
CA SER A 126 -43.55 -9.32 3.70
C SER A 126 -43.58 -7.78 3.67
N SER A 127 -44.54 -7.26 2.92
CA SER A 127 -44.88 -5.83 2.86
C SER A 127 -45.68 -5.41 4.10
N PRO A 128 -45.50 -4.20 4.63
CA PRO A 128 -46.39 -3.64 5.64
C PRO A 128 -47.68 -3.08 5.01
N LYS A 129 -48.78 -3.19 5.76
CA LYS A 129 -49.97 -2.33 5.64
C LYS A 129 -49.72 -1.00 6.34
#